data_AF-A0A937FUY1-F1
#
_entry.id   AF-A0A937FUY1-F1
#
_cell.length_a   1.000
_cell.length_b   1.000
_cell.length_c   1.000
_cell.angle_alpha   90.00
_cell.angle_beta   90.00
_cell.angle_gamma   90.00
#
_symmetry.space_group_name_H-M   'P 1'
#
loop_
_entity.id
_entity.type
_entity.pdbx_description
1 polymer ?
#
loop_
_entity_poly.entity_id
_entity_poly.type
_entity_poly.pdbx_seq_one_letter_code
_entity_poly.pdbx_strand_id
1 'polypeptide(L)'
;MQNNNYLHLEFMGINELALDSFSEALRKKIKLFGMMLPGIDETVGTDALVLRDKLDKLDKEIYGDMLEEYEEYLENNEVTEIPEGVAGTKTDKDLLEQLWNIGRKKGLRRSTLRNMGFRGELSGNRVNIGAFRLERTGIFVHTYDLVKTR
;
A
#
# COMPACT_ATOMS: atom_id res chain seq x y z
N MET A 1 9.54 -24.72 3.04
CA MET A 1 10.08 -23.36 3.19
C MET A 1 8.89 -22.43 3.24
N GLN A 2 8.56 -21.91 4.42
CA GLN A 2 7.44 -20.97 4.57
C GLN A 2 7.89 -19.65 3.93
N ASN A 3 7.20 -19.22 2.87
CA ASN A 3 7.31 -17.85 2.36
C ASN A 3 6.77 -16.92 3.45
N ASN A 4 7.62 -16.48 4.36
CA ASN A 4 7.29 -15.37 5.25
C ASN A 4 7.37 -14.10 4.41
N ASN A 5 6.27 -13.78 3.71
CA ASN A 5 6.11 -12.47 3.12
C ASN A 5 5.86 -11.47 4.25
N TYR A 6 6.87 -10.67 4.55
CA TYR A 6 6.78 -9.60 5.53
C TYR A 6 6.15 -8.37 4.88
N LEU A 7 5.16 -7.79 5.57
CA LEU A 7 4.33 -6.71 5.04
C LEU A 7 5.17 -5.51 4.62
N HIS A 8 6.20 -5.17 5.40
CA HIS A 8 7.05 -4.03 5.05
C HIS A 8 7.88 -4.26 3.78
N LEU A 9 8.37 -5.48 3.56
CA LEU A 9 9.13 -5.83 2.35
C LEU A 9 8.24 -5.85 1.12
N GLU A 10 7.03 -6.41 1.23
CA GLU A 10 6.04 -6.34 0.14
C GLU A 10 5.70 -4.88 -0.20
N PHE A 11 5.49 -4.06 0.82
CA PHE A 11 5.18 -2.64 0.63
C PHE A 11 6.29 -1.90 -0.10
N MET A 12 7.55 -2.09 0.31
CA MET A 12 8.70 -1.50 -0.38
C MET A 12 8.80 -1.98 -1.83
N GLY A 13 8.59 -3.28 -2.07
CA GLY A 13 8.64 -3.85 -3.41
C GLY A 13 7.52 -3.37 -4.34
N ILE A 14 6.30 -3.24 -3.82
CA ILE A 14 5.13 -2.78 -4.60
C ILE A 14 5.26 -1.30 -4.97
N ASN A 15 5.77 -0.48 -4.07
CA ASN A 15 5.89 0.96 -4.26
C ASN A 15 7.26 1.38 -4.80
N GLU A 16 8.13 0.41 -5.15
CA GLU A 16 9.50 0.64 -5.63
C GLU A 16 10.32 1.56 -4.70
N LEU A 17 10.06 1.47 -3.39
CA LEU A 17 10.69 2.30 -2.36
C LEU A 17 12.02 1.69 -1.94
N ALA A 18 13.06 2.50 -1.98
CA ALA A 18 14.37 2.13 -1.47
C ALA A 18 14.47 2.46 0.03
N LEU A 19 15.35 1.76 0.75
CA LEU A 19 15.49 1.93 2.21
C LEU A 19 15.82 3.38 2.59
N ASP A 20 16.60 4.07 1.76
CA ASP A 20 16.98 5.48 1.91
C ASP A 20 15.81 6.46 1.73
N SER A 21 14.65 6.01 1.25
CA SER A 21 13.44 6.82 1.10
C SER A 21 12.70 7.07 2.43
N PHE A 22 13.09 6.40 3.51
CA PHE A 22 12.46 6.52 4.83
C PHE A 22 13.34 7.28 5.84
N SER A 23 12.72 7.73 6.93
CA SER A 23 13.41 8.40 8.03
C SER A 23 14.54 7.56 8.62
N GLU A 24 15.47 8.20 9.33
CA GLU A 24 16.54 7.47 10.02
C GLU A 24 16.00 6.46 11.05
N ALA A 25 14.91 6.80 11.74
CA ALA A 25 14.29 5.94 12.73
C ALA A 25 13.76 4.64 12.07
N LEU A 26 13.03 4.79 10.97
CA LEU A 26 12.42 3.68 10.27
C LEU A 26 13.46 2.79 9.58
N ARG A 27 14.51 3.40 9.02
CA ARG A 27 15.68 2.68 8.49
C ARG A 27 16.37 1.83 9.54
N LYS A 28 16.50 2.33 10.78
CA LYS A 28 17.07 1.56 11.90
C LYS A 28 16.19 0.36 12.26
N LYS A 29 14.87 0.52 12.29
CA LYS A 29 13.92 -0.57 12.56
C LYS A 29 13.99 -1.66 11.48
N ILE A 30 13.99 -1.29 10.19
CA ILE A 30 14.13 -2.25 9.08
C ILE A 30 15.47 -2.99 9.16
N LYS A 31 16.57 -2.31 9.48
CA LYS A 31 17.87 -2.97 9.68
C LYS A 31 17.87 -3.93 10.86
N LEU A 32 17.28 -3.53 12.00
CA LEU A 32 17.15 -4.38 13.18
C LEU A 32 16.34 -5.64 12.85
N PHE A 33 15.24 -5.48 12.11
CA PHE A 33 14.44 -6.59 11.60
C PHE A 33 15.31 -7.56 10.78
N GLY A 34 16.07 -7.04 9.81
CA GLY A 34 16.97 -7.85 8.99
C GLY A 34 18.06 -8.60 9.77
N MET A 35 18.57 -8.02 10.87
CA MET A 35 19.54 -8.67 11.75
C MET A 35 18.92 -9.79 12.60
N MET A 36 17.62 -9.72 12.88
CA MET A 36 16.90 -10.74 13.65
C MET A 36 16.47 -11.94 12.79
N LEU A 37 16.39 -11.79 11.46
CA LEU A 37 15.99 -12.86 10.53
C LEU A 37 16.88 -14.11 10.62
N PRO A 38 18.23 -14.03 10.57
CA PRO A 38 19.09 -15.22 10.68
C PRO A 38 18.89 -15.96 12.01
N GLY A 39 18.55 -15.24 13.08
CA GLY A 39 18.30 -15.82 14.39
C GLY A 39 17.08 -16.74 14.44
N ILE A 40 16.13 -16.64 13.51
CA ILE A 40 15.00 -17.58 13.42
C ILE A 40 15.47 -18.99 13.07
N ASP A 41 16.41 -19.11 12.12
CA ASP A 41 16.84 -20.42 11.63
C ASP A 41 17.78 -21.11 12.62
N GLU A 42 18.45 -20.32 13.47
CA GLU A 42 19.36 -20.80 14.51
C GLU A 42 18.66 -21.10 15.85
N THR A 43 17.44 -20.59 16.06
CA THR A 43 16.66 -20.83 17.29
C THR A 43 15.71 -22.02 17.13
N VAL A 44 15.62 -22.83 18.18
CA VAL A 44 14.80 -24.06 18.21
C VAL A 44 13.86 -24.06 19.40
N GLY A 45 12.74 -24.78 19.27
CA GLY A 45 11.76 -24.93 20.35
C GLY A 45 10.97 -23.65 20.64
N THR A 46 10.67 -23.41 21.92
CA THR A 46 9.82 -22.31 22.39
C THR A 46 10.40 -20.93 22.08
N ASP A 47 11.73 -20.82 22.06
CA ASP A 47 12.43 -19.55 21.79
C ASP A 47 12.24 -19.09 20.34
N ALA A 48 12.15 -20.04 19.40
CA ALA A 48 11.86 -19.75 18.00
C ALA A 48 10.44 -19.18 17.82
N LEU A 49 9.46 -19.65 18.60
CA LEU A 49 8.10 -19.13 18.57
C LEU A 49 8.04 -17.70 19.10
N VAL A 50 8.75 -17.43 20.20
CA VAL A 50 8.84 -16.07 20.78
C VAL A 50 9.54 -15.11 19.82
N LEU A 51 10.62 -15.56 19.17
CA LEU A 51 11.35 -14.74 18.20
C LEU A 51 10.50 -14.44 16.96
N ARG A 52 9.73 -15.41 16.47
CA ARG A 52 8.77 -15.21 15.37
C ARG A 52 7.66 -14.23 15.73
N ASP A 53 7.08 -14.32 16.93
CA ASP A 53 6.06 -13.37 17.39
C ASP A 53 6.62 -11.94 17.51
N LYS A 54 7.85 -11.80 18.01
CA LYS A 54 8.55 -10.51 18.03
C LYS A 54 8.79 -9.95 16.64
N LEU A 55 9.18 -10.80 15.69
CA LEU A 55 9.38 -10.39 14.30
C LEU A 55 8.07 -10.01 13.61
N ASP A 56 6.97 -10.75 13.83
CA ASP A 56 5.65 -10.39 13.31
C ASP A 56 5.15 -9.05 13.86
N LYS A 57 5.39 -8.77 15.14
CA LYS A 57 5.08 -7.47 15.74
C LYS A 57 5.93 -6.35 15.15
N LEU A 58 7.23 -6.58 15.01
CA LEU A 58 8.15 -5.60 14.42
C LEU A 58 7.83 -5.32 12.95
N ASP A 59 7.45 -6.34 12.17
CA ASP A 59 6.99 -6.19 10.78
C ASP A 59 5.76 -5.28 10.70
N LYS A 60 4.76 -5.51 11.56
CA LYS A 60 3.55 -4.69 11.62
C LYS A 60 3.82 -3.25 12.05
N GLU A 61 4.72 -3.06 13.03
CA GLU A 61 5.13 -1.73 13.48
C GLU A 61 5.84 -0.96 12.37
N ILE A 62 6.84 -1.58 11.73
CA ILE A 62 7.54 -0.99 10.58
C ILE A 62 6.55 -0.64 9.47
N TYR A 63 5.64 -1.57 9.14
CA TYR A 63 4.63 -1.33 8.13
C TYR A 63 3.71 -0.16 8.47
N GLY A 64 3.27 -0.04 9.73
CA GLY A 64 2.49 1.09 10.21
C GLY A 64 3.23 2.42 10.05
N ASP A 65 4.46 2.50 10.57
CA ASP A 65 5.29 3.71 10.46
C ASP A 65 5.54 4.09 8.99
N MET A 66 5.74 3.10 8.10
CA MET A 66 5.97 3.39 6.68
C MET A 66 4.73 3.93 6.00
N LEU A 67 3.54 3.47 6.39
CA LEU A 67 2.30 4.02 5.87
C LEU A 67 2.15 5.48 6.29
N GLU A 68 2.46 5.81 7.55
CA GLU A 68 2.42 7.19 8.05
C GLU A 68 3.43 8.08 7.30
N GLU A 69 4.71 7.69 7.23
CA GLU A 69 5.73 8.48 6.50
C GLU A 69 5.44 8.60 5.00
N TYR A 70 4.86 7.56 4.39
CA TYR A 70 4.47 7.61 2.97
C TYR A 70 3.24 8.50 2.75
N GLU A 71 2.30 8.54 3.69
CA GLU A 71 1.18 9.49 3.68
C GLU A 71 1.70 10.93 3.78
N GLU A 72 2.58 11.21 4.73
CA GLU A 72 3.23 12.53 4.85
C GLU A 72 4.04 12.89 3.59
N TYR A 73 4.75 11.93 2.98
CA TYR A 73 5.47 12.17 1.72
C TYR A 73 4.51 12.57 0.60
N LEU A 74 3.34 11.93 0.49
CA LEU A 74 2.34 12.24 -0.54
C LEU A 74 1.63 13.57 -0.30
N GLU A 75 1.38 13.93 0.97
CA GLU A 75 0.80 15.21 1.35
C GLU A 75 1.79 16.36 1.15
N ASN A 76 3.05 16.18 1.55
CA ASN A 76 4.08 17.21 1.44
C ASN A 76 4.63 17.37 0.02
N ASN A 77 4.63 16.29 -0.78
CA ASN A 77 4.92 16.34 -2.21
C ASN A 77 3.63 16.39 -3.03
N GLU A 78 2.61 17.08 -2.53
CA GLU A 78 1.52 17.58 -3.37
C GLU A 78 2.09 17.99 -4.73
N VAL A 79 1.78 17.15 -5.71
CA VAL A 79 1.95 17.43 -7.12
C VAL A 79 1.40 18.83 -7.32
N THR A 80 2.29 19.75 -7.64
CA THR A 80 1.99 21.11 -8.04
C THR A 80 0.83 21.06 -9.03
N GLU A 81 -0.32 21.62 -8.61
CA GLU A 81 -1.53 21.85 -9.40
C GLU A 81 -2.26 20.60 -9.93
N ILE A 82 -3.23 20.10 -9.16
CA ILE A 82 -4.45 19.57 -9.77
C ILE A 82 -5.40 20.76 -9.87
N PRO A 83 -5.76 21.26 -11.06
CA PRO A 83 -6.57 22.45 -11.18
C PRO A 83 -7.90 22.24 -10.45
N GLU A 84 -8.14 23.06 -9.43
CA GLU A 84 -9.44 23.24 -8.79
C GLU A 84 -10.45 23.70 -9.84
N GLY A 85 -11.06 22.76 -10.57
CA GLY A 85 -11.83 23.17 -11.75
C GLY A 85 -12.48 22.09 -12.58
N VAL A 86 -12.77 20.89 -12.03
CA VAL A 86 -13.60 19.90 -12.74
C VAL A 86 -14.65 19.29 -11.83
N ALA A 87 -15.42 20.17 -11.16
CA ALA A 87 -16.76 19.89 -10.68
C ALA A 87 -17.78 19.80 -11.84
N GLY A 88 -17.43 19.10 -12.91
CA GLY A 88 -18.28 18.88 -14.08
C GLY A 88 -18.46 17.40 -14.30
N THR A 89 -19.57 16.84 -13.78
CA THR A 89 -20.19 15.55 -14.15
C THR A 89 -19.27 14.47 -14.75
N LYS A 90 -18.10 14.22 -14.17
CA LYS A 90 -17.24 13.10 -14.58
C LYS A 90 -17.86 11.86 -13.98
N THR A 91 -18.29 10.95 -14.84
CA THR A 91 -18.81 9.66 -14.38
C THR A 91 -17.66 8.87 -13.74
N ASP A 92 -17.98 7.93 -12.87
CA ASP A 92 -16.97 7.06 -12.23
C ASP A 92 -16.03 6.42 -13.27
N LYS A 93 -16.55 6.14 -14.48
CA LYS A 93 -15.77 5.64 -15.61
C LYS A 93 -14.69 6.63 -16.08
N ASP A 94 -15.01 7.91 -16.22
CA ASP A 94 -14.06 8.93 -16.71
C ASP A 94 -12.93 9.17 -15.70
N LEU A 95 -13.22 9.01 -14.41
CA LEU A 95 -12.26 9.08 -13.32
C LEU A 95 -11.28 7.90 -13.40
N LEU A 96 -11.78 6.68 -13.60
CA LEU A 96 -10.94 5.49 -13.78
C LEU A 96 -10.12 5.55 -15.07
N GLU A 97 -10.67 6.11 -16.15
CA GLU A 97 -9.95 6.28 -17.40
C GLU A 97 -8.80 7.29 -17.26
N GLN A 98 -9.01 8.38 -16.50
CA GLN A 98 -7.94 9.30 -16.12
C GLN A 98 -6.85 8.60 -15.31
N LEU A 99 -7.22 7.84 -14.26
CA LEU A 99 -6.26 7.06 -13.45
C LEU A 99 -5.45 6.07 -14.30
N TRP A 100 -6.11 5.44 -15.28
CA TRP A 100 -5.45 4.53 -16.20
C TRP A 100 -4.43 5.24 -17.10
N ASN A 101 -4.80 6.40 -17.64
CA ASN A 101 -3.97 7.18 -18.57
C ASN A 101 -2.76 7.80 -17.88
N ILE A 102 -2.89 8.23 -16.62
CA ILE A 102 -1.76 8.76 -15.83
C ILE A 102 -0.85 7.65 -15.25
N GLY A 103 -1.18 6.37 -15.46
CA GLY A 103 -0.38 5.25 -14.97
C GLY A 103 -0.64 4.82 -13.53
N ARG A 104 -1.53 5.51 -12.80
CA ARG A 104 -1.87 5.21 -11.40
C ARG A 104 -2.89 4.06 -11.30
N LYS A 105 -2.40 2.83 -11.46
CA LYS A 105 -3.21 1.62 -11.63
C LYS A 105 -3.24 0.69 -10.41
N LYS A 106 -2.42 0.91 -9.40
CA LYS A 106 -2.33 0.05 -8.21
C LYS A 106 -2.43 0.86 -6.93
N GLY A 107 -2.86 0.22 -5.85
CA GLY A 107 -2.88 0.83 -4.51
C GLY A 107 -3.86 2.01 -4.38
N LEU A 108 -4.90 2.09 -5.21
CA LEU A 108 -5.90 3.16 -5.15
C LEU A 108 -6.73 3.03 -3.88
N ARG A 109 -6.59 3.96 -2.93
CA ARG A 109 -7.37 3.92 -1.69
C ARG A 109 -8.82 4.34 -1.91
N ARG A 110 -9.73 3.79 -1.10
CA ARG A 110 -11.14 4.19 -1.06
C ARG A 110 -11.32 5.71 -0.88
N SER A 111 -10.56 6.33 0.02
CA SER A 111 -10.60 7.76 0.29
C SER A 111 -10.14 8.57 -0.93
N THR A 112 -9.04 8.19 -1.58
CA THR A 112 -8.56 8.84 -2.81
C THR A 112 -9.62 8.82 -3.91
N LEU A 113 -10.26 7.66 -4.14
CA LEU A 113 -11.34 7.54 -5.12
C LEU A 113 -12.52 8.48 -4.75
N ARG A 114 -12.94 8.49 -3.49
CA ARG A 114 -14.00 9.38 -3.00
C ARG A 114 -13.66 10.87 -3.15
N ASN A 115 -12.43 11.27 -2.82
CA ASN A 115 -11.94 12.65 -2.96
C ASN A 115 -11.89 13.09 -4.43
N MET A 116 -11.56 12.17 -5.34
CA MET A 116 -11.60 12.42 -6.79
C MET A 116 -13.04 12.51 -7.36
N GLY A 117 -14.06 12.24 -6.54
CA GLY A 117 -15.47 12.31 -6.93
C GLY A 117 -16.11 10.98 -7.30
N PHE A 118 -15.47 9.84 -7.00
CA PHE A 118 -16.04 8.51 -7.23
C PHE A 118 -17.29 8.29 -6.35
N ARG A 119 -18.43 7.99 -6.98
CA ARG A 119 -19.72 7.83 -6.31
C ARG A 119 -20.11 6.37 -6.11
N GLY A 120 -19.59 5.47 -6.93
CA GLY A 120 -19.85 4.04 -6.87
C GLY A 120 -19.55 3.38 -5.51
N GLU A 121 -20.08 2.17 -5.33
CA GLU A 121 -19.92 1.42 -4.10
C GLU A 121 -18.57 0.69 -4.06
N LEU A 122 -17.74 1.00 -3.05
CA LEU A 122 -16.41 0.42 -2.83
C LEU A 122 -16.43 -0.53 -1.61
N SER A 123 -17.45 -1.38 -1.53
CA SER A 123 -17.64 -2.36 -0.44
C SER A 123 -17.25 -3.78 -0.85
N GLY A 124 -17.24 -4.08 -2.16
CA GLY A 124 -16.93 -5.41 -2.69
C GLY A 124 -15.46 -5.66 -2.95
N ASN A 125 -15.06 -6.94 -2.95
CA ASN A 125 -13.71 -7.38 -3.35
C ASN A 125 -13.42 -7.07 -4.83
N ARG A 126 -14.47 -6.97 -5.65
CA ARG A 126 -14.39 -6.62 -7.07
C ARG A 126 -15.52 -5.65 -7.37
N VAL A 127 -15.19 -4.50 -7.96
CA VAL A 127 -16.18 -3.51 -8.40
C VAL A 127 -15.96 -3.25 -9.88
N ASN A 128 -16.96 -3.58 -10.70
CA ASN A 128 -16.90 -3.35 -12.14
C ASN A 128 -17.53 -1.99 -12.46
N ILE A 129 -16.80 -1.13 -13.17
CA ILE A 129 -17.26 0.17 -13.66
C ILE A 129 -16.91 0.28 -15.14
N GLY A 130 -17.90 0.03 -16.00
CA GLY A 130 -17.71 0.07 -17.46
C GLY A 130 -16.65 -0.91 -17.95
N ALA A 131 -15.58 -0.40 -18.56
CA ALA A 131 -14.46 -1.17 -19.09
C ALA A 131 -13.31 -1.39 -18.08
N PHE A 132 -13.54 -1.00 -16.82
CA PHE A 132 -12.55 -1.09 -15.75
C PHE A 132 -13.12 -1.88 -14.58
N ARG A 133 -12.22 -2.52 -13.84
CA ARG A 133 -12.51 -3.25 -12.61
C ARG A 133 -11.55 -2.82 -11.52
N LEU A 134 -12.09 -2.47 -10.37
CA LEU A 134 -11.33 -2.29 -9.14
C LEU A 134 -11.29 -3.62 -8.40
N GLU A 135 -10.09 -4.15 -8.17
CA GLU A 135 -9.86 -5.37 -7.41
C GLU A 135 -9.19 -5.03 -6.09
N ARG A 136 -9.80 -5.43 -4.97
CA ARG A 136 -9.24 -5.16 -3.66
C ARG A 136 -7.96 -5.97 -3.45
N THR A 137 -6.87 -5.31 -3.08
CA THR A 137 -5.54 -5.95 -2.97
C THR A 137 -5.24 -6.57 -1.62
N GLY A 138 -6.06 -6.35 -0.59
CA GLY A 138 -5.87 -7.00 0.71
C GLY A 138 -7.10 -6.96 1.62
N ILE A 139 -7.17 -7.91 2.55
CA ILE A 139 -8.27 -8.01 3.53
C ILE A 139 -8.21 -6.86 4.54
N PHE A 140 -7.00 -6.40 4.89
CA PHE A 140 -6.75 -5.32 5.85
C PHE A 140 -6.55 -3.96 5.21
N VAL A 141 -6.34 -3.92 3.89
CA VAL A 141 -6.03 -2.69 3.17
C VAL A 141 -7.22 -2.35 2.27
N HIS A 142 -7.79 -1.15 2.44
CA HIS A 142 -8.87 -0.64 1.58
C HIS A 142 -8.31 -0.03 0.28
N THR A 143 -7.34 -0.73 -0.30
CA THR A 143 -6.71 -0.40 -1.58
C THR A 143 -7.28 -1.26 -2.68
N TYR A 144 -7.33 -0.67 -3.86
CA TYR A 144 -7.85 -1.24 -5.07
C TYR A 144 -6.83 -1.13 -6.18
N ASP A 145 -6.66 -2.20 -6.92
CA ASP A 145 -5.95 -2.19 -8.18
C ASP A 145 -6.95 -2.02 -9.32
N LEU A 146 -6.61 -1.13 -10.24
CA LEU A 146 -7.37 -0.86 -11.44
C LEU A 146 -6.92 -1.82 -12.54
N VAL A 147 -7.83 -2.70 -12.93
CA VAL A 147 -7.66 -3.64 -14.03
C VAL A 147 -8.58 -3.24 -15.16
N LYS A 148 -8.06 -3.16 -16.39
CA LYS A 148 -8.88 -2.94 -17.58
C LYS A 148 -9.49 -4.25 -18.02
N THR A 149 -10.81 -4.33 -18.07
CA THR A 149 -11.58 -5.54 -18.41
C THR A 149 -12.04 -5.58 -19.87
N ARG A 150 -11.37 -4.82 -20.75
CA ARG A 150 -11.62 -4.84 -22.19
C ARG A 150 -11.04 -6.09 -22.83
#